data_AF-A0A6G3LE07-F1
#
_entry.id   AF-A0A6G3LE07-F1
#
_cell.length_a   1.000
_cell.length_b   1.000
_cell.length_c   1.000
_cell.angle_alpha   90.00
_cell.angle_beta   90.00
_cell.angle_gamma   90.00
#
_symmetry.space_group_name_H-M   'P 1'
#
loop_
_entity.id
_entity.type
_entity.pdbx_description
1 polymer ?
#
loop_
_entity_poly.entity_id
_entity_poly.type
_entity_poly.pdbx_seq_one_letter_code
_entity_poly.pdbx_strand_id
1 'polypeptide(L)' 'MPGKKSPLGLYAARTLRKKKLRFKWSQREFKRRMLDLKRKTDPLEGAPRARGIVLEKVGVES' A
#
# COMPACT_ATOMS: atom_id res chain seq x y z
N MET A 1 -3.10 -9.39 -30.82
CA MET A 1 -2.58 -10.06 -29.61
C MET A 1 -1.48 -9.20 -28.99
N PRO A 2 -1.36 -9.11 -27.65
CA PRO A 2 -0.20 -8.47 -27.05
C PRO A 2 1.07 -9.20 -27.53
N GLY A 3 2.09 -8.44 -27.93
CA GLY A 3 3.34 -8.99 -28.45
C GLY A 3 4.17 -9.73 -27.38
N LYS A 4 5.33 -10.26 -27.78
CA LYS A 4 6.25 -10.93 -26.86
C LYS A 4 6.66 -10.01 -25.69
N LYS A 5 6.87 -10.60 -24.52
CA LYS A 5 7.40 -9.93 -23.33
C LYS A 5 8.74 -9.26 -23.67
N SER A 6 8.91 -8.01 -23.26
CA SER A 6 10.14 -7.23 -23.48
C SER A 6 10.61 -6.58 -22.17
N PRO A 7 11.93 -6.44 -21.93
CA PRO A 7 13.06 -6.88 -22.77
C PRO A 7 13.51 -8.33 -22.49
N LEU A 8 14.05 -9.01 -23.51
CA LEU A 8 14.57 -10.39 -23.47
C LEU A 8 16.10 -10.49 -23.62
N GLY A 9 16.80 -9.34 -23.71
CA GLY A 9 18.25 -9.31 -23.87
C GLY A 9 19.00 -9.79 -22.63
N LEU A 10 20.14 -10.45 -22.84
CA LEU A 10 20.96 -11.07 -21.79
C LEU A 10 21.42 -10.06 -20.69
N TYR A 11 21.64 -8.80 -21.07
CA TYR A 11 22.06 -7.73 -20.15
C TYR A 11 20.94 -6.75 -19.76
N ALA A 12 19.66 -7.13 -19.91
CA ALA A 12 18.52 -6.24 -19.69
C ALA A 12 17.98 -6.19 -18.23
N ALA A 13 18.69 -6.76 -17.26
CA ALA A 13 18.25 -6.91 -15.88
C ALA A 13 17.83 -5.59 -15.21
N ARG A 14 18.58 -4.49 -15.45
CA ARG A 14 18.27 -3.16 -14.90
C ARG A 14 16.89 -2.67 -15.35
N THR A 15 16.58 -2.83 -16.63
CA THR A 15 15.30 -2.42 -17.22
C THR A 15 14.15 -3.27 -16.71
N LEU A 16 14.36 -4.59 -16.59
CA LEU A 16 13.37 -5.50 -16.00
C LEU A 16 13.03 -5.12 -14.55
N ARG A 17 14.04 -4.78 -13.74
CA ARG A 17 13.84 -4.34 -12.35
C ARG A 17 13.02 -3.04 -12.28
N LYS A 18 13.36 -2.04 -13.11
CA LYS A 18 12.59 -0.78 -13.21
C LYS A 18 11.14 -1.03 -13.64
N LYS A 19 10.93 -1.89 -14.64
CA LYS A 19 9.60 -2.28 -15.13
C LYS A 19 8.77 -2.97 -14.04
N LYS A 20 9.37 -3.90 -13.29
CA LYS A 20 8.72 -4.57 -12.14
C LYS A 20 8.34 -3.58 -11.05
N LEU A 21 9.24 -2.65 -10.71
CA LEU A 21 8.95 -1.59 -9.73
C LEU A 21 7.76 -0.73 -10.16
N ARG A 22 7.70 -0.32 -11.43
CA ARG A 22 6.58 0.47 -11.97
C ARG A 22 5.23 -0.25 -11.82
N PHE A 23 5.17 -1.54 -12.15
CA PHE A 23 3.96 -2.34 -11.96
C PHE A 23 3.66 -2.64 -10.48
N LYS A 24 4.66 -2.61 -9.60
CA LYS A 24 4.44 -2.76 -8.16
C LYS A 24 3.74 -1.53 -7.58
N TRP A 25 4.06 -0.33 -8.06
CA TRP A 25 3.43 0.91 -7.61
C TRP A 25 1.93 1.02 -7.91
N SER A 26 1.42 0.32 -8.93
CA SER A 26 -0.03 0.25 -9.17
C SER A 26 -0.76 -0.70 -8.21
N GLN A 27 -0.04 -1.54 -7.46
CA GLN A 27 -0.64 -2.41 -6.45
C GLN A 27 -0.99 -1.60 -5.19
N ARG A 28 -2.26 -1.64 -4.78
CA ARG A 28 -2.78 -0.87 -3.63
C ARG A 28 -2.00 -1.15 -2.34
N GLU A 29 -1.71 -2.41 -2.06
CA GLU A 29 -1.00 -2.83 -0.85
C GLU A 29 0.43 -2.30 -0.83
N PHE A 30 1.14 -2.39 -1.95
CA PHE A 30 2.51 -1.87 -2.07
C PHE A 30 2.54 -0.36 -1.89
N LYS A 31 1.60 0.37 -2.52
CA LYS A 31 1.48 1.82 -2.35
C LYS A 31 1.17 2.21 -0.90
N ARG A 32 0.21 1.54 -0.25
CA ARG A 32 -0.15 1.79 1.15
C ARG A 32 1.02 1.55 2.11
N ARG A 33 1.79 0.47 1.88
CA ARG A 33 2.97 0.12 2.68
C ARG A 33 4.12 1.10 2.47
N MET A 34 4.46 1.42 1.21
CA MET A 34 5.60 2.30 0.90
C MET A 34 5.37 3.75 1.35
N LEU A 35 4.13 4.23 1.32
CA LEU A 35 3.78 5.60 1.73
C LEU A 35 3.40 5.72 3.22
N ASP A 36 3.42 4.59 3.94
CA ASP A 36 2.99 4.48 5.34
C ASP A 36 1.62 5.11 5.63
N LEU A 37 0.69 4.94 4.67
CA LEU A 37 -0.63 5.61 4.75
C LEU A 37 -1.43 5.13 5.95
N LYS A 38 -1.31 3.86 6.32
CA LYS A 38 -2.05 3.28 7.45
C LYS A 38 -1.69 4.03 8.73
N ARG A 39 -0.39 4.20 9.02
CA ARG A 39 0.05 4.87 10.25
C ARG A 39 -0.38 6.33 10.32
N LYS A 40 -0.40 7.03 9.19
CA LYS A 40 -0.81 8.45 9.12
C LYS A 40 -2.30 8.67 9.36
N THR A 41 -3.15 7.70 9.01
CA THR A 41 -4.61 7.83 9.12
C THR A 41 -5.20 7.10 10.31
N ASP A 42 -4.46 6.17 10.90
CA ASP A 42 -4.92 5.34 11.99
C ASP A 42 -4.92 6.14 13.31
N PRO A 43 -6.06 6.31 13.99
CA PRO A 43 -6.13 7.01 15.27
C PRO A 43 -5.33 6.33 16.38
N LEU A 44 -4.99 5.04 16.22
CA LEU A 44 -4.14 4.30 17.15
C LEU A 44 -2.66 4.31 16.75
N GLU A 45 -2.30 5.01 15.67
CA GLU A 45 -0.95 5.08 15.09
C GLU A 45 -0.30 3.71 14.83
N GLY A 46 -1.10 2.65 14.65
CA GLY A 46 -0.63 1.28 14.46
C GLY A 46 -0.41 0.48 15.74
N ALA A 47 -0.79 1.00 16.91
CA ALA A 47 -0.78 0.26 18.17
C ALA A 47 -1.92 -0.77 18.25
N PRO A 48 -1.74 -1.90 18.97
CA PRO A 48 -2.79 -2.91 19.12
C PRO A 48 -3.96 -2.44 20.01
N ARG A 49 -3.74 -1.47 20.90
CA ARG A 49 -4.75 -0.91 21.83
C ARG A 49 -4.42 0.55 22.18
N ALA A 50 -5.44 1.34 22.56
CA ALA A 50 -5.29 2.66 23.17
C ALA A 50 -6.22 2.84 24.38
N ARG A 51 -5.97 3.90 25.16
CA ARG A 51 -6.83 4.36 26.25
C ARG A 51 -7.64 5.56 25.77
N GLY A 52 -8.87 5.70 26.25
CA GLY A 52 -9.75 6.82 25.94
C GLY A 52 -10.60 7.22 27.15
N ILE A 53 -11.12 8.45 27.11
CA ILE A 53 -12.06 8.98 28.10
C ILE A 53 -13.41 9.15 27.39
N VAL A 54 -14.50 8.79 28.08
CA VAL A 54 -15.85 8.89 27.52
C VAL A 54 -16.28 10.36 27.50
N LEU A 55 -16.77 10.83 26.35
CA LEU A 55 -17.35 12.17 26.22
C LEU A 55 -18.88 12.12 26.40
N GLU A 56 -19.56 11.24 25.66
CA GLU A 56 -21.02 11.15 25.64
C GLU A 56 -21.48 9.71 25.34
N LYS A 57 -22.71 9.37 25.77
CA LYS A 57 -23.39 8.13 25.41
C LYS A 57 -24.41 8.42 24.30
N VAL A 58 -24.20 7.85 23.12
CA VAL A 58 -25.05 8.06 21.93
C VAL A 58 -25.77 6.76 21.54
N GLY A 59 -27.06 6.83 21.23
CA GLY A 59 -27.82 5.71 20.65
C GLY A 59 -27.66 5.68 19.13
N VAL A 60 -27.20 4.55 18.57
CA VAL A 60 -27.05 4.36 17.12
C VAL A 60 -28.16 3.43 16.65
N GLU A 61 -29.04 3.93 15.80
CA GLU A 61 -30.05 3.11 15.11
C GLU A 61 -29.39 2.39 13.93
N SER A 62 -29.74 1.11 13.73
CA SER A 62 -29.17 0.24 12.69
C SER A 62 -29.88 0.35 11.35
#